data_AF-A0A0R3SP33-F1
#
_entry.id   AF-A0A0R3SP33-F1
#
_cell.length_a   1.000
_cell.length_b   1.000
_cell.length_c   1.000
_cell.angle_alpha   90.00
_cell.angle_beta   90.00
_cell.angle_gamma   90.00
#
_symmetry.space_group_name_H-M   'P 1'
#
loop_
_entity.id
_entity.type
_entity.pdbx_description
1 polymer ?
#
loop_
_entity_poly.entity_id
_entity_poly.type
_entity_poly.pdbx_seq_one_letter_code
_entity_poly.pdbx_strand_id
1 'polypeptide(L)' 'MGDSCDRTVFNRCCDGLYCVLSSIGTGTCQKCLPGGHFCFRNSECCSENCAWYFFCK' A
#
# COMPACT_ATOMS: atom_id res chain seq x y z
N MET A 1 12.59 -2.84 10.60
CA MET A 1 12.92 -2.64 9.17
C MET A 1 11.61 -2.44 8.42
N GLY A 2 11.48 -1.37 7.66
CA GLY A 2 10.40 -1.19 6.69
C GLY A 2 11.03 -1.38 5.32
N ASP A 3 10.83 -2.56 4.74
CA ASP A 3 11.40 -2.90 3.44
C ASP A 3 10.92 -1.89 2.39
N SER A 4 11.86 -1.34 1.64
CA SER A 4 11.56 -0.48 0.50
C SER A 4 11.02 -1.36 -0.62
N CYS A 5 9.81 -1.06 -1.09
CA CYS A 5 9.24 -1.73 -2.24
C CYS A 5 9.30 -0.82 -3.45
N ASP A 6 9.62 -1.36 -4.61
CA ASP A 6 9.46 -0.66 -5.87
C ASP A 6 8.52 -1.49 -6.74
N ARG A 7 7.78 -0.84 -7.63
CA ARG A 7 6.74 -1.47 -8.47
C ARG A 7 7.32 -2.38 -9.55
N THR A 8 8.47 -2.99 -9.29
CA THR A 8 8.97 -4.15 -10.04
C THR A 8 8.58 -5.44 -9.30
N VAL A 9 8.45 -6.53 -10.06
CA VAL A 9 8.10 -7.87 -9.55
C VAL A 9 9.12 -8.41 -8.53
N PHE A 10 10.27 -7.75 -8.41
CA PHE A 10 11.43 -8.17 -7.61
C PHE A 10 11.39 -7.70 -6.15
N ASN A 11 10.77 -6.56 -5.84
CA ASN A 11 10.68 -6.03 -4.46
C ASN A 11 9.25 -6.04 -3.94
N ARG A 12 8.71 -7.26 -3.76
CA ARG A 12 7.42 -7.50 -3.10
C ARG A 12 7.58 -7.44 -1.58
N CYS A 13 6.66 -6.78 -0.91
CA CYS A 13 6.58 -6.80 0.53
C CYS A 13 6.26 -8.21 1.04
N CYS A 14 7.00 -8.69 2.03
CA CYS A 14 6.74 -9.97 2.69
C CYS A 14 5.55 -9.86 3.67
N ASP A 15 4.87 -10.97 3.94
CA ASP A 15 3.91 -11.11 5.06
C ASP A 15 2.62 -10.28 4.96
N GLY A 16 1.97 -10.26 3.78
CA GLY A 16 0.67 -9.58 3.61
C GLY A 16 0.71 -8.05 3.80
N LEU A 17 1.91 -7.47 3.83
CA LEU A 17 2.13 -6.03 3.84
C LEU A 17 1.83 -5.43 2.46
N TYR A 18 1.28 -4.23 2.45
CA TYR A 18 1.00 -3.49 1.24
C TYR A 18 2.16 -2.61 0.84
N CYS A 19 2.49 -2.64 -0.44
CA CYS A 19 3.49 -1.76 -1.02
C CYS A 19 2.90 -0.37 -1.25
N VAL A 20 3.30 0.58 -0.41
CA VAL A 20 2.88 1.98 -0.45
C VAL A 20 3.90 2.74 -1.30
N LEU A 21 3.63 2.92 -2.59
CA LEU A 21 4.45 3.76 -3.46
C LEU A 21 4.30 5.25 -3.10
N SER A 22 5.34 5.82 -2.49
CA SER A 22 5.42 7.26 -2.23
C SER A 22 5.89 8.05 -3.46
N SER A 23 6.56 7.40 -4.42
CA SER A 23 7.11 8.01 -5.62
C SER A 23 7.31 6.99 -6.74
N ILE A 24 7.56 7.45 -7.97
CA ILE A 24 7.82 6.56 -9.12
C ILE A 24 9.07 5.72 -8.83
N GLY A 25 8.88 4.41 -8.66
CA GLY A 25 9.99 3.48 -8.36
C GLY A 25 10.43 3.43 -6.90
N THR A 26 9.74 4.12 -5.99
CA THR A 26 10.05 4.11 -4.56
C THR A 26 8.79 4.05 -3.71
N GLY A 27 8.74 3.03 -2.87
CA GLY A 27 7.67 2.77 -1.94
C GLY A 27 8.18 2.10 -0.67
N THR A 28 7.29 1.97 0.29
CA THR A 28 7.56 1.33 1.58
C THR A 28 6.54 0.27 1.87
N CYS A 29 6.99 -0.83 2.46
CA CYS A 29 6.11 -1.87 2.96
C CYS A 29 5.45 -1.41 4.26
N GLN A 30 4.13 -1.25 4.22
CA GLN A 30 3.33 -0.90 5.40
C GLN A 30 2.25 -1.95 5.65
N LYS A 31 1.83 -2.05 6.91
CA LYS A 31 0.74 -2.94 7.32
C LYS A 31 -0.62 -2.48 6.78
N CYS A 32 -0.75 -1.19 6.51
CA CYS A 32 -1.97 -0.59 6.00
C CYS A 32 -1.63 0.44 4.91
N LEU A 33 -2.59 0.68 4.03
CA LEU A 33 -2.52 1.62 2.94
C LEU A 33 -2.90 3.03 3.44
N PRO A 34 -2.03 4.03 3.30
CA PRO A 34 -2.37 5.41 3.61
C PRO A 34 -3.35 5.99 2.57
N GLY A 35 -3.96 7.12 2.91
CA GLY A 35 -4.91 7.80 2.03
C GLY A 35 -4.34 8.06 0.63
N GLY A 36 -5.16 7.87 -0.40
CA GLY A 36 -4.75 8.00 -1.80
C GLY A 36 -4.07 6.76 -2.41
N HIS A 37 -4.00 5.65 -1.67
CA HIS A 37 -3.55 4.36 -2.20
C HIS A 37 -4.67 3.45 -2.64
N PHE A 38 -4.38 2.60 -3.63
CA PHE A 38 -5.34 1.65 -4.18
C PHE A 38 -5.64 0.53 -3.17
N CYS A 39 -6.90 0.32 -2.84
CA CYS A 39 -7.38 -0.66 -1.87
C CYS A 39 -8.48 -1.55 -2.47
N PHE A 40 -8.56 -2.80 -2.05
CA PHE A 40 -9.68 -3.68 -2.42
C PHE A 40 -10.69 -3.87 -1.29
N ARG A 41 -10.24 -3.76 -0.04
CA ARG A 41 -11.07 -3.85 1.15
C ARG A 41 -10.81 -2.67 2.08
N ASN A 42 -11.84 -2.29 2.82
CA ASN A 42 -11.76 -1.27 3.86
C ASN A 42 -10.63 -1.56 4.87
N SER A 43 -10.50 -2.80 5.32
CA SER A 43 -9.48 -3.23 6.29
C SER A 43 -8.04 -3.11 5.80
N GLU A 44 -7.81 -2.86 4.50
CA GLU A 44 -6.47 -2.63 3.98
C GLU A 44 -6.02 -1.18 4.19
N CYS A 45 -6.97 -0.25 4.32
CA CYS A 45 -6.68 1.16 4.57
C CYS A 45 -6.41 1.42 6.05
N CYS A 46 -5.44 2.28 6.36
CA CYS A 46 -5.21 2.71 7.75
C CYS A 46 -6.44 3.44 8.34
N SER A 47 -7.24 4.09 7.48
CA SER A 47 -8.52 4.72 7.86
C SER A 47 -9.69 3.74 7.92
N GLU A 48 -9.45 2.45 7.64
CA GLU A 48 -10.47 1.40 7.48
C GLU A 48 -11.58 1.79 6.47
N ASN A 49 -11.24 2.66 5.52
CA ASN A 49 -12.18 3.26 4.60
C ASN A 49 -11.64 3.22 3.17
N CYS A 50 -12.07 2.19 2.44
CA CYS A 50 -11.81 2.06 1.02
C CYS A 50 -12.99 2.69 0.26
N ALA A 51 -12.77 3.86 -0.34
CA ALA A 51 -13.81 4.58 -1.06
C ALA A 51 -14.14 3.93 -2.41
N TRP A 52 -15.27 4.32 -3.03
CA TRP A 52 -15.79 3.77 -4.29
C TRP A 52 -14.76 3.66 -5.42
N TYR A 53 -13.79 4.58 -5.48
CA TYR A 53 -12.74 4.55 -6.49
C TYR A 53 -11.66 3.49 -6.24
N PHE A 54 -11.83 2.61 -5.25
CA PHE A 54 -10.79 1.70 -4.76
C PHE A 54 -9.59 2.48 -4.22
N PHE A 55 -9.83 3.62 -3.56
CA PHE A 55 -8.77 4.41 -2.93
C PHE A 55 -9.07 4.61 -1.45
N CYS A 56 -8.03 4.48 -0.63
CA CYS A 56 -8.11 4.79 0.79
C CYS A 56 -8.42 6.27 0.97
N LYS A 57 -9.39 6.56 1.83
CA LYS A 57 -9.81 7.92 2.15
C LYS A 57 -9.21 8.42 3.45
#